data_AF-A0A952CI38-F1
#
_entry.id   AF-A0A952CI38-F1
#
_cell.length_a   1.000
_cell.length_b   1.000
_cell.length_c   1.000
_cell.angle_alpha   90.00
_cell.angle_beta   90.00
_cell.angle_gamma   90.00
#
_symmetry.space_group_name_H-M   'P 1'
#
loop_
_entity.id
_entity.type
_entity.pdbx_description
1 polymer ?
#
loop_
_entity_poly.entity_id
_entity_poly.type
_entity_poly.pdbx_seq_one_letter_code
_entity_poly.pdbx_strand_id
1 'polypeptide(L)'
;MAAPRLVLRRYLDPREPPAADARPIRDAVSIPLSELSARTHELPPRRVPVRVAAAADLAAAAVAALVALGRKAAPAEHFEYEAEDADGAEPAIGRLWSPTAFLEQVAPELPTGRALDVACGCGRDAVWLADRGWRVTAVDVLPDALDLSRDLERRYLKRSVVEWRQADLEAHAAIADLAAAGPFDLVSVFRYLNRPLLARVRDWLAPGGGLVCETFTTLHRERHGRPAREGLVLRPGELPALFSGWHIRCSDEGWHDDAHTARLWAEPRA
;
A
#
# COMPACT_ATOMS: atom_id res chain seq x y z
N MET A 1 2.32 -5.66 25.90
CA MET A 1 3.03 -4.54 25.26
C MET A 1 2.51 -4.41 23.83
N ALA A 2 2.20 -3.19 23.37
CA ALA A 2 1.82 -2.98 21.97
C ALA A 2 3.02 -3.33 21.07
N ALA A 3 2.78 -4.05 19.97
CA ALA A 3 3.83 -4.32 19.00
C ALA A 3 4.37 -3.00 18.44
N PRO A 4 5.70 -2.88 18.19
CA PRO A 4 6.26 -1.69 17.57
C PRO A 4 5.64 -1.49 16.18
N ARG A 5 5.08 -0.29 15.95
CA ARG A 5 4.45 0.07 14.66
C ARG A 5 5.50 0.30 13.59
N LEU A 6 5.13 0.07 12.34
CA LEU A 6 5.94 0.44 11.17
C LEU A 6 6.24 1.93 11.15
N VAL A 7 7.53 2.27 11.05
CA VAL A 7 8.02 3.65 11.00
C VAL A 7 8.50 3.97 9.59
N LEU A 8 8.02 5.08 9.01
CA LEU A 8 8.56 5.57 7.76
C LEU A 8 9.98 6.12 7.99
N ARG A 9 10.93 5.65 7.18
CA ARG A 9 12.35 6.01 7.24
C ARG A 9 12.74 6.85 6.04
N ARG A 10 13.88 7.55 6.12
CA ARG A 10 14.35 8.46 5.07
C ARG A 10 15.35 7.83 4.11
N TYR A 11 16.14 6.87 4.58
CA TYR A 11 17.29 6.39 3.83
C TYR A 11 17.16 4.94 3.38
N LEU A 12 17.68 4.66 2.20
CA LEU A 12 17.99 3.31 1.74
C LEU A 12 19.41 2.97 2.17
N ASP A 13 19.58 1.84 2.85
CA ASP A 13 20.87 1.20 3.09
C ASP A 13 21.04 0.04 2.08
N PRO A 14 21.92 0.18 1.08
CA PRO A 14 22.14 -0.82 0.04
C PRO A 14 23.20 -1.87 0.40
N ARG A 15 23.74 -1.86 1.63
CA ARG A 15 24.79 -2.81 2.05
C ARG A 15 24.26 -4.25 2.00
N GLU A 16 25.09 -5.16 1.50
CA GLU A 16 24.81 -6.59 1.52
C GLU A 16 24.91 -7.14 2.97
N PRO A 17 24.11 -8.14 3.36
CA PRO A 17 24.36 -8.90 4.58
C PRO A 17 25.71 -9.65 4.46
N PRO A 18 26.58 -9.68 5.49
CA PRO A 18 26.41 -9.19 6.86
C PRO A 18 26.96 -7.77 7.10
N ALA A 19 27.34 -7.01 6.07
CA ALA A 19 27.82 -5.63 6.24
C ALA A 19 26.73 -4.65 6.71
N ALA A 20 25.45 -5.01 6.48
CA ALA A 20 24.30 -4.38 7.12
C ALA A 20 24.22 -4.64 8.65
N ASP A 21 24.85 -5.73 9.14
CA ASP A 21 24.82 -6.17 10.55
C ASP A 21 25.94 -5.56 11.41
N ALA A 22 26.95 -4.91 10.81
CA ALA A 22 28.09 -4.37 11.57
C ALA A 22 27.69 -3.19 12.48
N ARG A 23 26.83 -2.31 11.96
CA ARG A 23 26.18 -1.22 12.71
C ARG A 23 25.02 -0.69 11.86
N PRO A 24 23.77 -0.69 12.35
CA PRO A 24 22.63 -0.16 11.59
C PRO A 24 22.82 1.33 11.29
N ILE A 25 22.46 1.75 10.09
CA ILE A 25 22.37 3.18 9.77
C ILE A 25 21.04 3.69 10.34
N ARG A 26 21.13 4.73 11.17
CA ARG A 26 19.98 5.37 11.80
C ARG A 26 19.04 5.88 10.70
N ASP A 27 17.76 5.59 10.89
CA ASP A 27 16.70 6.06 10.00
C ASP A 27 16.79 5.55 8.54
N ALA A 28 17.45 4.40 8.36
CA ALA A 28 17.54 3.69 7.08
C ALA A 28 16.73 2.38 7.07
N VAL A 29 16.45 1.90 5.86
CA VAL A 29 15.91 0.56 5.60
C VAL A 29 16.90 -0.21 4.76
N SER A 30 17.22 -1.42 5.20
CA SER A 30 18.09 -2.33 4.46
C SER A 30 17.35 -2.96 3.28
N ILE A 31 17.77 -2.58 2.07
CA ILE A 31 17.43 -3.27 0.83
C ILE A 31 18.74 -3.42 0.05
N PRO A 32 19.37 -4.60 0.08
CA PRO A 32 20.68 -4.81 -0.53
C PRO A 32 20.68 -4.42 -2.02
N LEU A 33 21.82 -3.92 -2.50
CA LEU A 33 22.00 -3.53 -3.90
C LEU A 33 21.60 -4.67 -4.85
N SER A 34 21.98 -5.90 -4.51
CA SER A 34 21.62 -7.12 -5.24
C SER A 34 20.11 -7.38 -5.36
N GLU A 35 19.31 -6.89 -4.41
CA GLU A 35 17.86 -7.13 -4.34
C GLU A 35 16.99 -5.96 -4.85
N LEU A 36 17.59 -4.80 -5.14
CA LEU A 36 16.84 -3.57 -5.45
C LEU A 36 15.85 -3.72 -6.62
N SER A 37 16.20 -4.49 -7.65
CA SER A 37 15.34 -4.73 -8.81
C SER A 37 14.10 -5.57 -8.46
N ALA A 38 14.24 -6.55 -7.56
CA ALA A 38 13.15 -7.41 -7.10
C ALA A 38 12.27 -6.71 -6.05
N ARG A 39 12.85 -5.81 -5.25
CA ARG A 39 12.18 -5.15 -4.11
C ARG A 39 11.70 -3.74 -4.42
N THR A 40 11.45 -3.42 -5.69
CA THR A 40 10.98 -2.08 -6.09
C THR A 40 9.64 -1.69 -5.45
N HIS A 41 8.80 -2.65 -5.05
CA HIS A 41 7.54 -2.42 -4.37
C HIS A 41 7.70 -1.88 -2.93
N GLU A 42 8.89 -2.01 -2.35
CA GLU A 42 9.24 -1.50 -1.02
C GLU A 42 9.83 -0.09 -1.04
N LEU A 43 10.10 0.44 -2.23
CA LEU A 43 10.62 1.79 -2.39
C LEU A 43 9.49 2.84 -2.30
N PRO A 44 9.82 4.11 -2.03
CA PRO A 44 8.86 5.20 -2.06
C PRO A 44 8.15 5.32 -3.43
N PRO A 45 7.04 6.08 -3.54
CA PRO A 45 6.43 6.40 -4.83
C PRO A 45 7.47 6.96 -5.81
N ARG A 46 7.36 6.65 -7.12
CA ARG A 46 8.36 7.01 -8.15
C ARG A 46 8.77 8.49 -8.19
N ARG A 47 7.88 9.39 -7.75
CA ARG A 47 8.12 10.84 -7.68
C ARG A 47 9.00 11.26 -6.50
N VAL A 48 9.01 10.48 -5.42
CA VAL A 48 9.79 10.74 -4.21
C VAL A 48 11.22 10.21 -4.43
N PRO A 49 12.25 11.07 -4.36
CA PRO A 49 13.62 10.63 -4.52
C PRO A 49 14.06 9.67 -3.41
N VAL A 50 14.73 8.58 -3.78
CA VAL A 50 15.38 7.67 -2.84
C VAL A 50 16.71 8.26 -2.41
N ARG A 51 16.93 8.41 -1.09
CA ARG A 51 18.20 8.88 -0.52
C ARG A 51 19.03 7.67 -0.08
N VAL A 52 20.20 7.49 -0.66
CA VAL A 52 21.05 6.31 -0.40
C VAL A 52 22.10 6.62 0.66
N ALA A 53 22.03 5.98 1.82
CA ALA A 53 23.01 6.11 2.89
C ALA A 53 24.03 4.98 2.82
N ALA A 54 25.19 5.26 2.24
CA ALA A 54 26.31 4.34 2.11
C ALA A 54 27.62 5.10 1.85
N ALA A 55 28.74 4.39 1.88
CA ALA A 55 30.02 4.91 1.38
C ALA A 55 29.91 5.30 -0.11
N ALA A 56 30.74 6.26 -0.55
CA ALA A 56 30.60 6.95 -1.83
C ALA A 56 30.42 6.01 -3.04
N ASP A 57 31.28 4.99 -3.17
CA ASP A 57 31.24 4.06 -4.31
C ASP A 57 29.96 3.21 -4.33
N LEU A 58 29.57 2.69 -3.16
CA LEU A 58 28.35 1.90 -3.02
C LEU A 58 27.09 2.76 -3.23
N ALA A 59 27.09 4.00 -2.72
CA ALA A 59 26.01 4.95 -2.94
C ALA A 59 25.86 5.28 -4.43
N ALA A 60 26.97 5.51 -5.15
CA ALA A 60 26.96 5.76 -6.58
C ALA A 60 26.40 4.56 -7.37
N ALA A 61 26.81 3.34 -7.04
CA ALA A 61 26.31 2.12 -7.67
C ALA A 61 24.79 1.93 -7.45
N ALA A 62 24.31 2.11 -6.22
CA ALA A 62 22.90 2.00 -5.90
C ALA A 62 22.05 3.10 -6.56
N VAL A 63 22.54 4.34 -6.62
CA VAL A 63 21.88 5.43 -7.35
C VAL A 63 21.77 5.10 -8.84
N ALA A 64 22.84 4.58 -9.46
CA ALA A 64 22.81 4.17 -10.86
C ALA A 64 21.78 3.06 -11.12
N ALA A 65 21.73 2.04 -10.26
CA ALA A 65 20.74 0.96 -10.34
C ALA A 65 19.29 1.49 -10.21
N LEU A 66 19.04 2.39 -9.27
CA LEU A 66 17.73 3.02 -9.08
C LEU A 66 17.31 3.86 -10.30
N VAL A 67 18.24 4.63 -10.88
CA VAL A 67 17.98 5.42 -12.10
C VAL A 67 17.65 4.51 -13.27
N ALA A 68 18.35 3.38 -13.44
CA ALA A 68 18.04 2.38 -14.47
C ALA A 68 16.64 1.77 -14.31
N LEU A 69 16.13 1.67 -13.06
CA LEU A 69 14.76 1.26 -12.75
C LEU A 69 13.72 2.39 -12.93
N GLY A 70 14.13 3.57 -13.41
CA GLY A 70 13.29 4.75 -13.60
C GLY A 70 12.90 5.41 -12.27
N ARG A 71 13.76 5.33 -11.25
CA ARG A 71 13.59 6.02 -9.97
C ARG A 71 14.43 7.29 -9.92
N LYS A 72 13.93 8.32 -9.23
CA LYS A 72 14.76 9.45 -8.80
C LYS A 72 15.57 8.99 -7.58
N ALA A 73 16.89 9.18 -7.60
CA ALA A 73 17.75 8.79 -6.50
C ALA A 73 18.96 9.72 -6.38
N ALA A 74 19.49 9.85 -5.16
CA ALA A 74 20.73 10.58 -4.87
C ALA A 74 21.39 10.02 -3.61
N PRO A 75 22.72 10.16 -3.44
CA PRO A 75 23.36 9.89 -2.17
C PRO A 75 22.76 10.75 -1.05
N ALA A 76 22.74 10.23 0.16
CA ALA A 76 22.48 11.01 1.35
C ALA A 76 23.71 11.89 1.64
N GLU A 77 23.49 13.20 1.85
CA GLU A 77 24.58 14.13 2.19
C GLU A 77 25.19 13.83 3.56
N HIS A 78 24.33 13.43 4.51
CA HIS A 78 24.71 13.08 5.87
C HIS A 78 23.82 11.94 6.36
N PHE A 79 24.41 10.98 7.07
CA PHE A 79 23.73 9.91 7.79
C PHE A 79 24.56 9.49 9.01
N GLU A 80 23.89 8.90 10.00
CA GLU A 80 24.50 8.48 11.27
C GLU A 80 24.31 6.97 11.44
N TYR A 81 25.21 6.33 12.18
CA TYR A 81 25.00 4.96 12.64
C TYR A 81 24.32 4.96 14.02
N GLU A 82 23.48 3.97 14.31
CA GLU A 82 22.85 3.84 15.64
C GLU A 82 23.91 3.69 16.74
N ALA A 83 23.66 4.18 17.96
CA ALA A 83 24.63 4.05 19.06
C ALA A 83 24.87 2.58 19.43
N GLU A 84 26.09 2.24 19.84
CA GLU A 84 26.45 0.87 20.25
C GLU A 84 25.66 0.41 21.50
N ASP A 85 25.30 1.36 22.37
CA ASP A 85 24.59 1.13 23.63
C ASP A 85 23.13 1.63 23.58
N ALA A 86 22.45 1.54 22.44
CA ALA A 86 21.03 1.89 22.36
C ALA A 86 20.19 0.90 23.21
N ASP A 87 19.93 1.26 24.47
CA ASP A 87 19.22 0.46 25.46
C ASP A 87 17.90 -0.15 24.94
N GLY A 88 17.84 -1.48 24.92
CA GLY A 88 16.70 -2.36 25.26
C GLY A 88 15.34 -2.20 24.55
N ALA A 89 15.13 -1.17 23.74
CA ALA A 89 13.92 -0.99 22.95
C ALA A 89 13.99 -1.90 21.73
N GLU A 90 12.94 -2.70 21.52
CA GLU A 90 12.83 -3.45 20.26
C GLU A 90 12.90 -2.45 19.08
N PRO A 91 13.84 -2.64 18.14
CA PRO A 91 14.00 -1.69 17.04
C PRO A 91 12.72 -1.63 16.23
N ALA A 92 12.18 -0.42 16.06
CA ALA A 92 11.01 -0.20 15.23
C ALA A 92 11.33 -0.60 13.78
N ILE A 93 10.46 -1.44 13.20
CA ILE A 93 10.63 -1.91 11.82
C ILE A 93 10.42 -0.73 10.87
N GLY A 94 11.49 -0.36 10.15
CA GLY A 94 11.51 0.78 9.24
C GLY A 94 11.06 0.42 7.83
N ARG A 95 10.25 1.26 7.18
CA ARG A 95 9.82 1.14 5.78
C ARG A 95 10.15 2.38 4.95
N LEU A 96 10.33 2.23 3.64
CA LEU A 96 10.45 3.34 2.68
C LEU A 96 9.18 3.57 1.85
N TRP A 97 8.38 2.53 1.67
CA TRP A 97 7.08 2.59 1.02
C TRP A 97 6.02 3.18 1.96
N SER A 98 4.96 3.76 1.41
CA SER A 98 3.76 4.18 2.14
C SER A 98 2.51 3.50 1.56
N PRO A 99 1.45 3.32 2.38
CA PRO A 99 0.14 2.93 1.87
C PRO A 99 -0.45 4.02 0.97
N THR A 100 -1.62 3.74 0.40
CA THR A 100 -2.44 4.74 -0.27
C THR A 100 -2.77 5.88 0.69
N ALA A 101 -2.46 7.13 0.30
CA ALA A 101 -2.60 8.30 1.17
C ALA A 101 -4.03 8.49 1.70
N PHE A 102 -5.04 8.21 0.87
CA PHE A 102 -6.44 8.30 1.30
C PHE A 102 -6.80 7.25 2.36
N LEU A 103 -6.22 6.05 2.29
CA LEU A 103 -6.36 5.04 3.35
C LEU A 103 -5.69 5.49 4.64
N GLU A 104 -4.46 6.03 4.54
CA GLU A 104 -3.71 6.53 5.69
C GLU A 104 -4.43 7.67 6.41
N GLN A 105 -5.19 8.48 5.67
CA GLN A 105 -6.05 9.53 6.21
C GLN A 105 -7.29 8.96 6.92
N VAL A 106 -8.01 8.02 6.30
CA VAL A 106 -9.33 7.58 6.78
C VAL A 106 -9.24 6.49 7.85
N ALA A 107 -8.34 5.52 7.71
CA ALA A 107 -8.27 4.36 8.60
C ALA A 107 -8.11 4.70 10.10
N PRO A 108 -7.41 5.77 10.52
CA PRO A 108 -7.37 6.19 11.93
C PRO A 108 -8.71 6.64 12.52
N GLU A 109 -9.68 7.02 11.68
CA GLU A 109 -11.03 7.41 12.13
C GLU A 109 -11.96 6.20 12.35
N LEU A 110 -11.53 5.01 11.95
CA LEU A 110 -12.31 3.79 12.01
C LEU A 110 -11.86 2.91 13.19
N PRO A 111 -12.79 2.28 13.93
CA PRO A 111 -12.43 1.23 14.87
C PRO A 111 -11.82 0.05 14.11
N THR A 112 -10.69 -0.46 14.61
CA THR A 112 -10.03 -1.60 13.99
C THR A 112 -10.89 -2.85 14.09
N GLY A 113 -11.03 -3.57 12.97
CA GLY A 113 -11.78 -4.81 12.89
C GLY A 113 -11.26 -5.71 11.76
N ARG A 114 -12.17 -6.22 10.95
CA ARG A 114 -11.84 -7.01 9.75
C ARG A 114 -11.84 -6.11 8.52
N ALA A 115 -10.76 -6.16 7.75
CA ALA A 115 -10.64 -5.42 6.50
C ALA A 115 -10.57 -6.37 5.30
N LEU A 116 -11.21 -6.00 4.18
CA LEU A 116 -11.03 -6.60 2.88
C LEU A 116 -10.29 -5.62 1.96
N ASP A 117 -9.10 -5.98 1.50
CA ASP A 117 -8.32 -5.21 0.53
C ASP A 117 -8.48 -5.80 -0.88
N VAL A 118 -9.26 -5.13 -1.72
CA VAL A 118 -9.65 -5.59 -3.05
C VAL A 118 -8.65 -5.10 -4.09
N ALA A 119 -8.13 -6.04 -4.90
CA ALA A 119 -7.07 -5.79 -5.88
C ALA A 119 -5.82 -5.21 -5.19
N CYS A 120 -5.34 -5.93 -4.16
CA CYS A 120 -4.34 -5.46 -3.21
C CYS A 120 -2.93 -5.25 -3.83
N GLY A 121 -2.69 -5.75 -5.04
CA GLY A 121 -1.39 -5.76 -5.69
C GLY A 121 -0.32 -6.38 -4.78
N CYS A 122 0.76 -5.65 -4.54
CA CYS A 122 1.86 -6.07 -3.67
C CYS A 122 1.60 -5.90 -2.16
N GLY A 123 0.37 -5.53 -1.75
CA GLY A 123 -0.08 -5.65 -0.36
C GLY A 123 0.40 -4.58 0.62
N ARG A 124 0.89 -3.42 0.14
CA ARG A 124 1.31 -2.31 1.02
C ARG A 124 0.19 -1.85 1.97
N ASP A 125 -1.02 -1.71 1.44
CA ASP A 125 -2.19 -1.27 2.21
C ASP A 125 -2.59 -2.33 3.24
N ALA A 126 -2.70 -3.59 2.81
CA ALA A 126 -2.94 -4.72 3.70
C ALA A 126 -1.92 -4.86 4.84
N VAL A 127 -0.61 -4.79 4.56
CA VAL A 127 0.44 -4.86 5.59
C VAL A 127 0.37 -3.66 6.54
N TRP A 128 0.10 -2.46 6.03
CA TRP A 128 -0.02 -1.25 6.87
C TRP A 128 -1.25 -1.28 7.77
N LEU A 129 -2.38 -1.80 7.29
CA LEU A 129 -3.59 -2.02 8.10
C LEU A 129 -3.34 -3.08 9.17
N ALA A 130 -2.69 -4.19 8.80
CA ALA A 130 -2.35 -5.26 9.73
C ALA A 130 -1.44 -4.79 10.89
N ASP A 131 -0.42 -3.97 10.58
CA ASP A 131 0.41 -3.28 11.59
C ASP A 131 -0.41 -2.43 12.58
N ARG A 132 -1.60 -1.96 12.16
CA ARG A 132 -2.53 -1.17 12.98
C ARG A 132 -3.60 -1.99 13.69
N GLY A 133 -3.50 -3.32 13.66
CA GLY A 133 -4.40 -4.21 14.39
C GLY A 133 -5.63 -4.66 13.61
N TRP A 134 -5.72 -4.33 12.31
CA TRP A 134 -6.74 -4.90 11.44
C TRP A 134 -6.46 -6.37 11.15
N ARG A 135 -7.51 -7.19 11.06
CA ARG A 135 -7.44 -8.54 10.48
C ARG A 135 -7.77 -8.43 9.00
N VAL A 136 -6.78 -8.60 8.13
CA VAL A 136 -6.93 -8.27 6.72
C VAL A 136 -7.08 -9.53 5.89
N THR A 137 -8.11 -9.59 5.04
CA THR A 137 -8.16 -10.48 3.88
C THR A 137 -7.80 -9.64 2.67
N ALA A 138 -6.77 -10.02 1.92
CA ALA A 138 -6.27 -9.26 0.77
C ALA A 138 -6.30 -10.13 -0.48
N VAL A 139 -6.86 -9.58 -1.57
CA VAL A 139 -7.19 -10.35 -2.76
C VAL A 139 -6.60 -9.71 -4.00
N ASP A 140 -5.93 -10.49 -4.83
CA ASP A 140 -5.50 -10.09 -6.16
C ASP A 140 -5.57 -11.27 -7.13
N VAL A 141 -5.61 -10.98 -8.44
CA VAL A 141 -5.59 -12.01 -9.49
C VAL A 141 -4.16 -12.45 -9.81
N LEU A 142 -3.19 -11.56 -9.59
CA LEU A 142 -1.79 -11.74 -9.99
C LEU A 142 -1.01 -12.56 -8.94
N PRO A 143 -0.61 -13.82 -9.25
CA PRO A 143 0.13 -14.65 -8.30
C PRO A 143 1.48 -14.03 -7.90
N ASP A 144 2.22 -13.48 -8.87
CA ASP A 144 3.50 -12.82 -8.60
C ASP A 144 3.37 -11.64 -7.63
N ALA A 145 2.25 -10.89 -7.69
CA ALA A 145 1.99 -9.79 -6.77
C ALA A 145 1.73 -10.28 -5.34
N LEU A 146 1.05 -11.42 -5.20
CA LEU A 146 0.80 -12.08 -3.92
C LEU A 146 2.06 -12.72 -3.33
N ASP A 147 2.99 -13.17 -4.16
CA ASP A 147 4.29 -13.64 -3.68
C ASP A 147 5.11 -12.47 -3.12
N LEU A 148 5.15 -11.34 -3.83
CA LEU A 148 5.75 -10.10 -3.29
C LEU A 148 5.06 -9.63 -2.00
N SER A 149 3.73 -9.78 -1.88
CA SER A 149 3.01 -9.37 -0.68
C SER A 149 3.29 -10.25 0.53
N ARG A 150 3.44 -11.57 0.33
CA ARG A 150 3.89 -12.50 1.37
C ARG A 150 5.32 -12.20 1.80
N ASP A 151 6.20 -11.83 0.87
CA ASP A 151 7.57 -11.42 1.19
C ASP A 151 7.58 -10.12 1.99
N LEU A 152 6.74 -9.15 1.60
CA LEU A 152 6.51 -7.90 2.31
C LEU A 152 6.03 -8.19 3.74
N GLU A 153 5.01 -9.03 3.91
CA GLU A 153 4.50 -9.42 5.23
C GLU A 153 5.61 -10.00 6.11
N ARG A 154 6.39 -10.97 5.59
CA ARG A 154 7.49 -11.60 6.34
C ARG A 154 8.57 -10.61 6.77
N ARG A 155 8.84 -9.58 5.97
CA ARG A 155 9.84 -8.55 6.29
C ARG A 155 9.34 -7.51 7.30
N TYR A 156 8.06 -7.16 7.23
CA TYR A 156 7.53 -6.00 7.94
C TYR A 156 6.64 -6.33 9.15
N LEU A 157 6.07 -7.53 9.23
CA LEU A 157 5.23 -7.94 10.35
C LEU A 157 5.89 -9.07 11.16
N LYS A 158 5.82 -8.96 12.49
CA LYS A 158 6.32 -10.01 13.41
C LYS A 158 5.47 -11.28 13.41
N ARG A 159 4.22 -11.19 12.93
CA ARG A 159 3.27 -12.30 12.87
C ARG A 159 2.51 -12.19 11.56
N SER A 160 2.31 -13.33 10.90
CA SER A 160 1.43 -13.37 9.74
C SER A 160 -0.01 -13.23 10.21
N VAL A 161 -0.67 -12.18 9.74
CA VAL A 161 -2.02 -11.75 10.13
C VAL A 161 -2.85 -11.33 8.92
N VAL A 162 -2.27 -11.36 7.72
CA VAL A 162 -2.98 -11.12 6.46
C VAL A 162 -3.31 -12.45 5.79
N GLU A 163 -4.57 -12.62 5.44
CA GLU A 163 -5.04 -13.73 4.61
C GLU A 163 -4.93 -13.34 3.13
N TRP A 164 -3.92 -13.88 2.44
CA TRP A 164 -3.70 -13.64 1.01
C TRP A 164 -4.49 -14.63 0.16
N ARG A 165 -5.39 -14.12 -0.69
CA ARG A 165 -6.20 -14.94 -1.60
C ARG A 165 -5.95 -14.57 -3.06
N GLN A 166 -5.68 -15.58 -3.87
CA GLN A 166 -5.70 -15.41 -5.32
C GLN A 166 -7.13 -15.59 -5.82
N ALA A 167 -7.68 -14.59 -6.50
CA ALA A 167 -9.00 -14.71 -7.10
C ALA A 167 -9.18 -13.76 -8.30
N ASP A 168 -9.90 -14.22 -9.31
CA ASP A 168 -10.37 -13.37 -10.40
C ASP A 168 -11.62 -12.61 -9.94
N LEU A 169 -11.46 -11.32 -9.65
CA LEU A 169 -12.52 -10.43 -9.20
C LEU A 169 -13.58 -10.12 -10.27
N GLU A 170 -13.38 -10.57 -11.52
CA GLU A 170 -14.39 -10.53 -12.58
C GLU A 170 -15.27 -11.80 -12.61
N ALA A 171 -14.84 -12.89 -11.96
CA ALA A 171 -15.57 -14.14 -11.90
C ALA A 171 -16.63 -14.15 -10.78
N HIS A 172 -17.87 -14.54 -11.11
CA HIS A 172 -18.99 -14.50 -10.15
C HIS A 172 -18.78 -15.40 -8.91
N ALA A 173 -18.16 -16.57 -9.09
CA ALA A 173 -17.86 -17.49 -7.99
C ALA A 173 -16.89 -16.87 -6.97
N ALA A 174 -15.84 -16.21 -7.43
CA ALA A 174 -14.88 -15.52 -6.57
C ALA A 174 -15.54 -14.42 -5.73
N ILE A 175 -16.43 -13.63 -6.33
CA ILE A 175 -17.20 -12.58 -5.63
C ILE A 175 -18.07 -13.19 -4.52
N ALA A 176 -18.66 -14.37 -4.74
CA ALA A 176 -19.46 -15.06 -3.73
C ALA A 176 -18.61 -15.60 -2.57
N ASP A 177 -17.44 -16.16 -2.87
CA ASP A 177 -16.50 -16.66 -1.85
C ASP A 177 -15.95 -15.55 -0.96
N LEU A 178 -15.74 -14.35 -1.50
CA LEU A 178 -15.35 -13.16 -0.73
C LEU A 178 -16.47 -12.67 0.18
N ALA A 179 -17.72 -12.72 -0.27
CA ALA A 179 -18.87 -12.40 0.58
C ALA A 179 -18.94 -13.33 1.79
N ALA A 180 -18.71 -14.63 1.56
CA ALA A 180 -18.68 -15.63 2.64
C ALA A 180 -17.51 -15.45 3.61
N ALA A 181 -16.43 -14.79 3.18
CA ALA A 181 -15.31 -14.42 4.05
C ALA A 181 -15.63 -13.22 4.94
N GLY A 182 -16.71 -12.48 4.68
CA GLY A 182 -17.16 -11.37 5.52
C GLY A 182 -17.85 -11.82 6.83
N PRO A 183 -18.59 -10.93 7.49
CA PRO A 183 -18.67 -9.51 7.19
C PRO A 183 -17.39 -8.75 7.58
N PHE A 184 -17.13 -7.62 6.92
CA PHE A 184 -15.96 -6.76 7.11
C PHE A 184 -16.36 -5.38 7.66
N ASP A 185 -15.54 -4.83 8.56
CA ASP A 185 -15.71 -3.49 9.10
C ASP A 185 -15.17 -2.42 8.12
N LEU A 186 -14.25 -2.81 7.23
CA LEU A 186 -13.69 -1.98 6.17
C LEU A 186 -13.54 -2.78 4.87
N VAL A 187 -14.00 -2.21 3.75
CA VAL A 187 -13.60 -2.66 2.41
C VAL A 187 -12.78 -1.54 1.75
N SER A 188 -11.55 -1.83 1.33
CA SER A 188 -10.72 -0.92 0.56
C SER A 188 -10.65 -1.32 -0.91
N VAL A 189 -10.80 -0.34 -1.81
CA VAL A 189 -10.70 -0.54 -3.26
C VAL A 189 -9.86 0.58 -3.87
N PHE A 190 -8.60 0.29 -4.18
CA PHE A 190 -7.66 1.28 -4.70
C PHE A 190 -7.14 0.92 -6.09
N ARG A 191 -7.16 1.90 -7.00
CA ARG A 191 -6.64 1.77 -8.39
C ARG A 191 -7.27 0.63 -9.20
N TYR A 192 -8.46 0.21 -8.80
CA TYR A 192 -9.25 -0.83 -9.44
C TYR A 192 -10.65 -0.29 -9.72
N LEU A 193 -11.30 -0.78 -10.77
CA LEU A 193 -12.67 -0.43 -11.09
C LEU A 193 -13.40 -1.62 -11.70
N ASN A 194 -14.36 -2.14 -10.96
CA ASN A 194 -15.36 -3.09 -11.44
C ASN A 194 -16.71 -2.66 -10.86
N ARG A 195 -17.56 -2.05 -11.70
CA ARG A 195 -18.84 -1.48 -11.28
C ARG A 195 -19.80 -2.54 -10.71
N PRO A 196 -19.97 -3.72 -11.34
CA PRO A 196 -20.72 -4.81 -10.73
C PRO A 196 -20.23 -5.22 -9.34
N LEU A 197 -18.91 -5.28 -9.13
CA LEU A 197 -18.33 -5.59 -7.82
C LEU A 197 -18.63 -4.49 -6.81
N LEU A 198 -18.44 -3.21 -7.17
CA LEU A 198 -18.72 -2.07 -6.29
C LEU A 198 -20.19 -2.06 -5.82
N ALA A 199 -21.12 -2.44 -6.68
CA ALA A 199 -22.53 -2.55 -6.33
C ALA A 199 -22.81 -3.63 -5.26
N ARG A 200 -21.93 -4.61 -5.09
CA ARG A 200 -22.05 -5.71 -4.12
C ARG A 200 -21.32 -5.49 -2.81
N VAL A 201 -20.50 -4.45 -2.69
CA VAL A 201 -19.71 -4.17 -1.48
C VAL A 201 -20.58 -4.14 -0.23
N ARG A 202 -21.83 -3.67 -0.33
CA ARG A 202 -22.78 -3.67 0.79
C ARG A 202 -22.96 -5.06 1.42
N ASP A 203 -23.00 -6.11 0.60
CA ASP A 203 -23.23 -7.48 1.03
C ASP A 203 -22.07 -8.04 1.86
N TRP A 204 -20.91 -7.38 1.81
CA TRP A 204 -19.68 -7.80 2.48
C TRP A 204 -19.48 -7.08 3.80
N LEU A 205 -20.20 -5.99 4.05
CA LEU A 205 -19.97 -5.13 5.21
C LEU A 205 -20.71 -5.64 6.46
N ALA A 206 -20.04 -5.53 7.60
CA ALA A 206 -20.68 -5.63 8.90
C ALA A 206 -21.61 -4.43 9.12
N PRO A 207 -22.60 -4.53 10.03
CA PRO A 207 -23.33 -3.35 10.48
C PRO A 207 -22.37 -2.27 10.99
N GLY A 208 -22.44 -1.07 10.40
CA GLY A 208 -21.51 0.03 10.70
C GLY A 208 -20.18 0.01 9.94
N GLY A 209 -19.95 -0.99 9.08
CA GLY A 209 -18.79 -1.06 8.20
C GLY A 209 -18.86 -0.06 7.04
N GLY A 210 -17.69 0.29 6.49
CA GLY A 210 -17.57 1.29 5.44
C GLY A 210 -16.72 0.87 4.25
N LEU A 211 -16.94 1.54 3.12
CA LEU A 211 -16.11 1.47 1.91
C LEU A 211 -15.17 2.68 1.86
N VAL A 212 -13.88 2.43 1.60
CA VAL A 212 -12.91 3.45 1.19
C VAL A 212 -12.43 3.12 -0.21
N CYS A 213 -12.73 3.99 -1.18
CA CYS A 213 -12.45 3.78 -2.59
C CYS A 213 -11.68 4.94 -3.19
N GLU A 214 -10.64 4.67 -3.96
CA GLU A 214 -10.03 5.65 -4.86
C GLU A 214 -9.62 5.00 -6.19
N THR A 215 -10.10 5.54 -7.32
CA THR A 215 -9.70 5.06 -8.64
C THR A 215 -9.61 6.17 -9.68
N PHE A 216 -9.06 5.84 -10.85
CA PHE A 216 -8.75 6.82 -11.89
C PHE A 216 -9.99 7.33 -12.62
N THR A 217 -9.96 8.59 -13.05
CA THR A 217 -11.02 9.20 -13.86
C THR A 217 -10.63 9.28 -15.34
N THR A 218 -11.59 9.65 -16.19
CA THR A 218 -11.35 9.95 -17.61
C THR A 218 -10.25 11.00 -17.80
N LEU A 219 -10.19 12.04 -16.97
CA LEU A 219 -9.16 13.08 -17.02
C LEU A 219 -7.75 12.53 -16.79
N HIS A 220 -7.57 11.51 -15.93
CA HIS A 220 -6.27 10.85 -15.77
C HIS A 220 -5.87 10.12 -17.05
N ARG A 221 -6.81 9.38 -17.65
CA ARG A 221 -6.58 8.66 -18.89
C ARG A 221 -6.26 9.61 -20.04
N GLU A 222 -6.96 10.74 -20.16
CA GLU A 222 -6.68 11.75 -21.18
C GLU A 222 -5.24 12.29 -21.09
N ARG A 223 -4.73 12.53 -19.88
CA ARG A 223 -3.36 13.03 -19.69
C ARG A 223 -2.28 11.97 -19.87
N HIS A 224 -2.50 10.75 -19.39
CA HIS A 224 -1.45 9.73 -19.29
C HIS A 224 -1.62 8.53 -20.23
N GLY A 225 -2.74 8.43 -20.94
CA GLY A 225 -3.08 7.29 -21.80
C GLY A 225 -3.40 6.00 -21.05
N ARG A 226 -3.50 6.05 -19.72
CA ARG A 226 -3.73 4.88 -18.85
C ARG A 226 -4.72 5.18 -17.72
N PRO A 227 -5.46 4.18 -17.18
CA PRO A 227 -5.67 2.84 -17.72
C PRO A 227 -6.12 2.85 -19.18
N ALA A 228 -5.68 1.88 -19.98
CA ALA A 228 -5.88 1.92 -21.44
C ALA A 228 -7.36 1.81 -21.84
N ARG A 229 -8.10 0.94 -21.14
CA ARG A 229 -9.52 0.68 -21.37
C ARG A 229 -10.38 1.76 -20.71
N GLU A 230 -11.28 2.36 -21.49
CA GLU A 230 -12.22 3.37 -21.01
C GLU A 230 -13.13 2.85 -19.89
N GLY A 231 -13.54 1.57 -19.96
CA GLY A 231 -14.36 0.95 -18.91
C GLY A 231 -13.68 0.84 -17.54
N LEU A 232 -12.36 1.09 -17.44
CA LEU A 232 -11.59 1.01 -16.19
C LEU A 232 -11.34 2.39 -15.55
N VAL A 233 -11.99 3.44 -16.06
CA VAL A 233 -11.97 4.78 -15.45
C VAL A 233 -13.39 5.27 -15.16
N LEU A 234 -13.49 6.17 -14.19
CA LEU A 234 -14.73 6.84 -13.81
C LEU A 234 -14.98 8.08 -14.65
N ARG A 235 -16.24 8.31 -15.01
CA ARG A 235 -16.74 9.59 -15.53
C ARG A 235 -16.82 10.61 -14.39
N PRO A 236 -16.81 11.92 -14.71
CA PRO A 236 -16.98 12.96 -13.70
C PRO A 236 -18.24 12.75 -12.85
N GLY A 237 -18.08 12.77 -11.52
CA GLY A 237 -19.16 12.59 -10.54
C GLY A 237 -19.72 11.17 -10.46
N GLU A 238 -19.14 10.19 -11.16
CA GLU A 238 -19.68 8.83 -11.20
C GLU A 238 -19.56 8.10 -9.87
N LEU A 239 -18.43 8.22 -9.17
CA LEU A 239 -18.20 7.49 -7.92
C LEU A 239 -19.25 7.79 -6.84
N PRO A 240 -19.52 9.05 -6.44
CA PRO A 240 -20.57 9.31 -5.47
C PRO A 240 -21.97 8.92 -5.98
N ALA A 241 -22.22 8.98 -7.30
CA ALA A 241 -23.50 8.56 -7.88
C ALA A 241 -23.76 7.04 -7.70
N LEU A 242 -22.73 6.21 -7.86
CA LEU A 242 -22.79 4.75 -7.61
C LEU A 242 -23.22 4.43 -6.16
N PHE A 243 -22.96 5.35 -5.22
CA PHE A 243 -23.25 5.19 -3.79
C PHE A 243 -24.29 6.20 -3.28
N SER A 244 -25.20 6.68 -4.13
CA SER A 244 -26.25 7.66 -3.78
C SER A 244 -27.17 7.23 -2.62
N GLY A 245 -27.34 5.92 -2.41
CA GLY A 245 -28.08 5.33 -1.29
C GLY A 245 -27.28 5.18 0.02
N TRP A 246 -26.02 5.63 0.05
CA TRP A 246 -25.12 5.53 1.20
C TRP A 246 -25.04 6.88 1.93
N HIS A 247 -24.48 6.87 3.13
CA HIS A 247 -24.03 8.07 3.81
C HIS A 247 -22.57 8.33 3.43
N ILE A 248 -22.34 9.36 2.62
CA ILE A 248 -21.00 9.75 2.17
C ILE A 248 -20.37 10.63 3.25
N ARG A 249 -19.30 10.14 3.88
CA ARG A 249 -18.53 10.89 4.88
C ARG A 249 -17.57 11.86 4.23
N CYS A 250 -16.91 11.41 3.16
CA CYS A 250 -15.96 12.19 2.39
C CYS A 250 -16.04 11.77 0.91
N SER A 251 -16.02 12.75 0.01
CA SER A 251 -15.80 12.51 -1.42
C SER A 251 -15.01 13.66 -1.99
N ASP A 252 -14.08 13.33 -2.89
CA ASP A 252 -13.24 14.29 -3.58
C ASP A 252 -12.95 13.76 -4.98
N GLU A 253 -12.88 14.64 -5.98
CA GLU A 253 -12.52 14.27 -7.34
C GLU A 253 -11.59 15.35 -7.90
N GLY A 254 -10.33 14.97 -8.13
CA GLY A 254 -9.32 15.96 -8.50
C GLY A 254 -7.93 15.37 -8.72
N TRP A 255 -6.96 16.27 -8.93
CA TRP A 255 -5.55 15.94 -9.05
C TRP A 255 -4.93 15.68 -7.67
N HIS A 256 -4.58 14.42 -7.43
CA HIS A 256 -3.85 13.96 -6.27
C HIS A 256 -2.44 13.58 -6.70
N ASP A 257 -1.50 14.49 -6.46
CA ASP A 257 -0.17 14.44 -7.03
C ASP A 257 -0.18 14.43 -8.57
N ASP A 258 0.19 13.29 -9.18
CA ASP A 258 0.28 13.09 -10.64
C ASP A 258 -0.88 12.23 -11.18
N ALA A 259 -1.92 11.99 -10.36
CA ALA A 259 -3.08 11.21 -10.78
C ALA A 259 -4.36 12.02 -10.59
N HIS A 260 -5.25 12.02 -11.59
CA HIS A 260 -6.61 12.52 -11.40
C HIS A 260 -7.51 11.37 -10.98
N THR A 261 -8.11 11.48 -9.79
CA THR A 261 -8.75 10.34 -9.13
C THR A 261 -10.01 10.81 -8.43
N ALA A 262 -11.00 9.92 -8.35
CA ALA A 262 -12.15 10.12 -7.49
C ALA A 262 -11.96 9.27 -6.23
N ARG A 263 -12.21 9.89 -5.08
CA ARG A 263 -12.13 9.34 -3.73
C ARG A 263 -13.50 9.32 -3.09
N LEU A 264 -13.78 8.28 -2.33
CA LEU A 264 -15.02 8.13 -1.59
C LEU A 264 -14.77 7.34 -0.31
N TRP A 265 -15.20 7.88 0.82
CA TRP A 265 -15.46 7.14 2.04
C TRP A 265 -16.95 7.22 2.35
N ALA A 266 -17.61 6.06 2.38
CA ALA A 266 -19.06 5.98 2.58
C ALA A 266 -19.45 4.75 3.41
N GLU A 267 -20.58 4.86 4.09
CA GLU A 267 -21.19 3.79 4.89
C GLU A 267 -22.62 3.53 4.41
N PRO A 268 -23.11 2.28 4.40
CA PRO A 268 -24.50 2.01 4.03
C PRO A 268 -25.47 2.75 4.96
N ARG A 269 -26.57 3.30 4.42
CA ARG A 269 -27.67 3.77 5.27
C ARG A 269 -28.33 2.57 5.96
N ALA A 270 -28.80 2.78 7.19
CA ALA A 270 -29.63 1.80 7.90
C ALA A 270 -30.93 1.53 7.14
#